data_AF-A0A7S0UYY6-F1
#
_entry.id   AF-A0A7S0UYY6-F1
#
_cell.length_a   1.000
_cell.length_b   1.000
_cell.length_c   1.000
_cell.angle_alpha   90.00
_cell.angle_beta   90.00
_cell.angle_gamma   90.00
#
_symmetry.space_group_name_H-M   'P 1'
#
loop_
_entity.id
_entity.type
_entity.pdbx_description
1 polymer ?
#
loop_
_entity_poly.entity_id
_entity_poly.type
_entity_poly.pdbx_seq_one_letter_code
_entity_poly.pdbx_strand_id
1 'polypeptide(L)'
;AFGTGRALPPPSPFPLLLVPLRMARRLLIVGLGNSYGASATPAPPAPAAVAAPAGAAPAAADDSGVSFPADFPNSVKHFLLLGCVAMAAMAGVALAHNLSRAKMSTVHSLLFLAGATGGMGYFAMVTGLGVDLKTIDETPRVVFWARYATQVVSQPVLLAAIGFLAEMETAVLLPLVFEDILLVLAGYLGSTTVAPMKYFWWLTSCFFTVLIGLQLLSATKGGHTVLRNAAYGVIACLSVFQLLWLMGSEGTANLGLAPEVGLYVLVDIVLKLGLGLYLLFSHDSVAGKEEGEEVGRASYV
;
A
#
# COMPACT_ATOMS: atom_id res chain seq x y z
N ALA A 1 -33.13 42.66 53.58
CA ALA A 1 -34.42 42.69 52.87
C ALA A 1 -34.19 42.14 51.46
N PHE A 2 -35.06 41.21 51.05
CA PHE A 2 -35.08 40.49 49.77
C PHE A 2 -35.32 41.41 48.55
N GLY A 3 -34.90 40.95 47.37
CA GLY A 3 -35.31 41.48 46.07
C GLY A 3 -34.42 41.01 44.91
N THR A 4 -34.39 39.72 44.57
CA THR A 4 -34.96 39.14 43.33
C THR A 4 -34.49 39.77 42.01
N GLY A 5 -33.45 39.18 41.41
CA GLY A 5 -33.08 39.35 39.99
C GLY A 5 -32.86 37.96 39.37
N ARG A 6 -33.67 37.63 38.37
CA ARG A 6 -33.76 36.33 37.66
C ARG A 6 -32.39 35.79 37.19
N ALA A 7 -32.16 34.50 37.47
CA ALA A 7 -31.11 33.70 36.87
C ALA A 7 -31.36 33.50 35.35
N LEU A 8 -30.39 33.90 34.52
CA LEU A 8 -30.30 33.55 33.10
C LEU A 8 -29.81 32.10 32.98
N PRO A 9 -30.45 31.24 32.16
CA PRO A 9 -30.00 29.88 31.98
C PRO A 9 -28.69 29.83 31.17
N PRO A 10 -27.73 28.95 31.53
CA PRO A 10 -26.60 28.66 30.65
C PRO A 10 -27.11 27.94 29.38
N PRO A 11 -26.59 28.28 28.19
CA PRO A 11 -27.03 27.67 26.94
C PRO A 11 -26.66 26.19 26.89
N SER A 12 -27.66 25.33 26.72
CA SER A 12 -27.50 23.93 26.32
C SER A 12 -27.08 23.83 24.83
N PRO A 13 -26.59 22.67 24.37
CA PRO A 13 -25.45 22.54 23.47
C PRO A 13 -25.78 22.87 22.01
N PHE A 14 -24.80 23.45 21.31
CA PHE A 14 -24.84 23.64 19.88
C PHE A 14 -25.06 22.31 19.12
N PRO A 15 -26.04 22.23 18.20
CA PRO A 15 -26.31 21.07 17.39
C PRO A 15 -25.48 21.13 16.10
N LEU A 16 -24.32 20.48 16.07
CA LEU A 16 -23.43 20.44 14.91
C LEU A 16 -23.30 19.03 14.29
N LEU A 17 -24.38 18.24 14.35
CA LEU A 17 -24.39 16.86 13.80
C LEU A 17 -25.61 16.49 12.95
N LEU A 18 -26.51 17.45 12.61
CA LEU A 18 -27.77 17.16 11.90
C LEU A 18 -27.92 17.83 10.52
N VAL A 19 -26.85 18.41 9.99
CA VAL A 19 -26.85 19.01 8.64
C VAL A 19 -26.63 17.98 7.51
N PRO A 20 -25.80 16.92 7.62
CA PRO A 20 -25.59 16.03 6.47
C PRO A 20 -26.74 15.03 6.25
N LEU A 21 -27.58 14.74 7.25
CA LEU A 21 -28.66 13.75 7.12
C LEU A 21 -29.96 14.27 6.45
N ARG A 22 -30.16 15.58 6.33
CA ARG A 22 -31.35 16.14 5.65
C ARG A 22 -31.18 16.31 4.14
N MET A 23 -29.95 16.28 3.63
CA MET A 23 -29.66 16.33 2.19
C MET A 23 -29.77 14.94 1.52
N ALA A 24 -29.35 13.87 2.19
CA ALA A 24 -29.44 12.51 1.66
C ALA A 24 -30.88 12.01 1.49
N ARG A 25 -31.84 12.48 2.31
CA ARG A 25 -33.25 12.07 2.23
C ARG A 25 -34.06 12.80 1.15
N ARG A 26 -33.59 13.95 0.62
CA ARG A 26 -34.25 14.67 -0.48
C ARG A 26 -33.87 14.16 -1.87
N LEU A 27 -32.69 13.52 -2.01
CA LEU A 27 -32.27 12.92 -3.28
C LEU A 27 -32.93 11.55 -3.55
N LEU A 28 -33.38 10.86 -2.51
CA LEU A 28 -33.96 9.51 -2.63
C LEU A 28 -35.49 9.51 -2.89
N ILE A 29 -36.17 10.65 -2.76
CA ILE A 29 -37.63 10.76 -2.96
C ILE A 29 -37.99 11.32 -4.36
N VAL A 30 -37.04 11.89 -5.10
CA VAL A 30 -37.31 12.44 -6.45
C VAL A 30 -37.26 11.38 -7.57
N GLY A 31 -36.77 10.16 -7.27
CA GLY A 31 -36.61 9.08 -8.25
C GLY A 31 -37.86 8.23 -8.56
N LEU A 32 -38.99 8.45 -7.87
CA LEU A 32 -40.18 7.62 -8.03
C LEU A 32 -41.44 8.49 -8.00
N GLY A 33 -41.95 8.91 -9.16
CA GLY A 33 -43.22 9.64 -9.20
C GLY A 33 -43.59 10.29 -10.54
N ASN A 34 -44.20 9.47 -11.40
CA ASN A 34 -45.36 9.80 -12.24
C ASN A 34 -45.21 10.61 -13.55
N SER A 35 -45.60 9.90 -14.61
CA SER A 35 -46.05 10.28 -15.94
C SER A 35 -47.34 11.14 -15.97
N TYR A 36 -47.43 12.07 -16.94
CA TYR A 36 -48.50 12.32 -17.94
C TYR A 36 -48.61 13.81 -18.37
N GLY A 37 -48.64 14.07 -19.69
CA GLY A 37 -49.55 15.06 -20.31
C GLY A 37 -49.09 16.49 -20.65
N ALA A 38 -48.53 16.67 -21.85
CA ALA A 38 -48.67 17.76 -22.84
C ALA A 38 -48.80 19.26 -22.42
N SER A 39 -47.88 20.10 -22.93
CA SER A 39 -48.15 21.12 -23.97
C SER A 39 -46.84 21.77 -24.45
N ALA A 40 -46.78 22.08 -25.75
CA ALA A 40 -45.57 22.45 -26.47
C ALA A 40 -45.31 23.97 -26.50
N THR A 41 -44.04 24.36 -26.34
CA THR A 41 -43.46 25.63 -26.82
C THR A 41 -41.98 25.38 -27.14
N PRO A 42 -41.45 25.79 -28.31
CA PRO A 42 -40.08 25.48 -28.67
C PRO A 42 -39.10 26.43 -27.96
N ALA A 43 -38.24 25.86 -27.12
CA ALA A 43 -37.07 26.56 -26.56
C ALA A 43 -35.96 26.65 -27.63
N PRO A 44 -35.14 27.73 -27.65
CA PRO A 44 -34.08 27.94 -28.62
C PRO A 44 -32.99 26.86 -28.50
N PRO A 45 -32.22 26.58 -29.58
CA PRO A 45 -31.25 25.48 -29.59
C PRO A 45 -30.18 25.71 -28.52
N ALA A 46 -30.04 24.74 -27.62
CA ALA A 46 -28.95 24.69 -26.66
C ALA A 46 -27.60 24.58 -27.40
N PRO A 47 -26.52 25.21 -26.90
CA PRO A 47 -25.19 25.01 -27.45
C PRO A 47 -24.81 23.53 -27.31
N ALA A 48 -24.18 22.98 -28.37
CA ALA A 48 -23.79 21.59 -28.46
C ALA A 48 -23.03 21.16 -27.18
N ALA A 49 -23.55 20.11 -26.53
CA ALA A 49 -22.85 19.46 -25.44
C ALA A 49 -21.49 18.98 -25.96
N VAL A 50 -20.40 19.52 -25.41
CA VAL A 50 -19.09 18.90 -25.52
C VAL A 50 -19.21 17.56 -24.81
N ALA A 51 -19.26 16.49 -25.60
CA ALA A 51 -19.20 15.15 -25.08
C ALA A 51 -17.93 15.03 -24.22
N ALA A 52 -18.10 14.62 -22.96
CA ALA A 52 -16.99 14.09 -22.18
C ALA A 52 -16.33 12.99 -23.02
N PRO A 53 -14.98 12.91 -23.10
CA PRO A 53 -14.35 11.85 -23.86
C PRO A 53 -14.84 10.52 -23.29
N ALA A 54 -15.46 9.75 -24.18
CA ALA A 54 -15.86 8.38 -23.94
C ALA A 54 -14.66 7.62 -23.35
N GLY A 55 -14.96 6.69 -22.44
CA GLY A 55 -13.98 5.92 -21.69
C GLY A 55 -12.79 5.51 -22.54
N ALA A 56 -11.59 5.66 -21.97
CA ALA A 56 -10.38 5.09 -22.52
C ALA A 56 -10.67 3.64 -22.90
N ALA A 57 -10.63 3.36 -24.21
CA ALA A 57 -10.73 2.03 -24.73
C ALA A 57 -9.69 1.14 -24.02
N PRO A 58 -9.99 -0.15 -23.77
CA PRO A 58 -8.95 -1.07 -23.36
C PRO A 58 -7.81 -0.98 -24.39
N ALA A 59 -6.57 -0.90 -23.89
CA ALA A 59 -5.38 -0.97 -24.71
C ALA A 59 -5.52 -2.13 -25.70
N ALA A 60 -5.10 -1.90 -26.94
CA ALA A 60 -5.22 -2.84 -28.05
C ALA A 60 -4.88 -4.27 -27.60
N ALA A 61 -5.77 -5.22 -27.94
CA ALA A 61 -5.49 -6.63 -27.78
C ALA A 61 -4.18 -6.95 -28.53
N ASP A 62 -3.18 -7.42 -27.78
CA ASP A 62 -1.90 -7.88 -28.29
C ASP A 62 -2.13 -9.15 -29.13
N ASP A 63 -1.79 -9.10 -30.41
CA ASP A 63 -1.98 -10.18 -31.40
C ASP A 63 -0.92 -11.31 -31.24
N SER A 64 -0.26 -11.36 -30.08
CA SER A 64 0.80 -12.31 -29.74
C SER A 64 0.29 -13.72 -29.45
N GLY A 65 -1.03 -13.88 -29.30
CA GLY A 65 -1.67 -15.16 -28.94
C GLY A 65 -1.40 -15.63 -27.51
N VAL A 66 -0.66 -14.85 -26.71
CA VAL A 66 -0.34 -15.15 -25.31
C VAL A 66 -1.37 -14.52 -24.39
N SER A 67 -1.97 -15.33 -23.52
CA SER A 67 -2.97 -14.94 -22.54
C SER A 67 -2.63 -15.47 -21.15
N PHE A 68 -2.57 -14.56 -20.17
CA PHE A 68 -2.45 -14.93 -18.76
C PHE A 68 -3.84 -15.09 -18.13
N PRO A 69 -4.06 -16.12 -17.29
CA PRO A 69 -3.08 -17.01 -16.67
C PRO A 69 -2.82 -18.33 -17.42
N ALA A 70 -3.43 -18.55 -18.58
CA ALA A 70 -3.35 -19.83 -19.31
C ALA A 70 -1.90 -20.20 -19.63
N ASP A 71 -1.13 -19.23 -20.14
CA ASP A 71 0.21 -19.43 -20.69
C ASP A 71 1.35 -19.27 -19.68
N PHE A 72 1.06 -19.13 -18.37
CA PHE A 72 2.14 -19.16 -17.39
C PHE A 72 2.83 -20.52 -17.38
N PRO A 73 4.18 -20.55 -17.34
CA PRO A 73 4.91 -21.75 -16.96
C PRO A 73 4.43 -22.27 -15.61
N ASN A 74 4.35 -23.58 -15.44
CA ASN A 74 3.90 -24.19 -14.18
C ASN A 74 4.72 -23.69 -12.98
N SER A 75 6.03 -23.50 -13.13
CA SER A 75 6.90 -22.95 -12.07
C SER A 75 6.45 -21.56 -11.60
N VAL A 76 6.10 -20.66 -12.52
CA VAL A 76 5.60 -19.31 -12.22
C VAL A 76 4.30 -19.40 -11.40
N LYS A 77 3.36 -20.26 -11.81
CA LYS A 77 2.10 -20.46 -11.06
C LYS A 77 2.37 -20.93 -9.62
N HIS A 78 3.27 -21.90 -9.43
CA HIS A 78 3.62 -22.40 -8.09
C HIS A 78 4.26 -21.33 -7.21
N PHE A 79 5.18 -20.51 -7.76
CA PHE A 79 5.79 -19.42 -7.00
C PHE A 79 4.76 -18.35 -6.60
N LEU A 80 3.87 -17.96 -7.50
CA LEU A 80 2.82 -16.99 -7.19
C LEU A 80 1.84 -17.53 -6.13
N LEU A 81 1.47 -18.80 -6.21
CA LEU A 81 0.64 -19.47 -5.19
C LEU A 81 1.36 -19.54 -3.84
N LEU A 82 2.66 -19.84 -3.83
CA LEU A 82 3.48 -19.83 -2.62
C LEU A 82 3.47 -18.43 -1.97
N GLY A 83 3.67 -17.39 -2.78
CA GLY A 83 3.56 -15.99 -2.33
C GLY A 83 2.19 -15.69 -1.74
N CYS A 84 1.11 -16.09 -2.42
CA CYS A 84 -0.26 -15.90 -1.94
C CYS A 84 -0.50 -16.56 -0.57
N VAL A 85 -0.11 -17.82 -0.41
CA VAL A 85 -0.28 -18.57 0.85
C VAL A 85 0.57 -17.95 1.96
N ALA A 86 1.81 -17.57 1.68
CA ALA A 86 2.70 -16.95 2.66
C ALA A 86 2.16 -15.61 3.17
N MET A 87 1.65 -14.76 2.28
CA MET A 87 1.08 -13.46 2.66
C MET A 87 -0.24 -13.63 3.44
N ALA A 88 -1.09 -14.58 3.02
CA ALA A 88 -2.31 -14.92 3.74
C ALA A 88 -2.01 -15.47 5.15
N ALA A 89 -0.97 -16.30 5.29
CA ALA A 89 -0.52 -16.80 6.58
C ALA A 89 -0.06 -15.66 7.50
N MET A 90 0.74 -14.72 6.97
CA MET A 90 1.16 -13.54 7.73
C MET A 90 -0.05 -12.73 8.22
N ALA A 91 -1.00 -12.43 7.32
CA ALA A 91 -2.21 -11.70 7.65
C ALA A 91 -3.03 -12.42 8.74
N GLY A 92 -3.23 -13.73 8.58
CA GLY A 92 -3.97 -14.55 9.55
C GLY A 92 -3.32 -14.57 10.93
N VAL A 93 -2.01 -14.75 11.01
CA VAL A 93 -1.26 -14.77 12.27
C VAL A 93 -1.29 -13.39 12.94
N ALA A 94 -1.04 -12.32 12.20
CA ALA A 94 -1.05 -10.96 12.74
C ALA A 94 -2.45 -10.58 13.28
N LEU A 95 -3.51 -10.90 12.54
CA LEU A 95 -4.89 -10.64 12.97
C LEU A 95 -5.27 -11.48 14.19
N ALA A 96 -4.98 -12.78 14.17
CA ALA A 96 -5.29 -13.68 15.28
C ALA A 96 -4.59 -13.23 16.57
N HIS A 97 -3.32 -12.84 16.49
CA HIS A 97 -2.59 -12.32 17.63
C HIS A 97 -3.17 -10.98 18.12
N ASN A 98 -3.54 -10.08 17.20
CA ASN A 98 -4.15 -8.80 17.56
C ASN A 98 -5.49 -8.98 18.29
N LEU A 99 -6.33 -9.91 17.83
CA LEU A 99 -7.63 -10.21 18.44
C LEU A 99 -7.52 -10.93 19.79
N SER A 100 -6.40 -11.60 20.04
CA SER A 100 -6.12 -12.27 21.32
C SER A 100 -5.62 -11.31 22.40
N ARG A 101 -5.30 -10.06 22.04
CA ARG A 101 -4.79 -9.04 22.96
C ARG A 101 -5.94 -8.33 23.67
N ALA A 102 -5.73 -7.97 24.94
CA ALA A 102 -6.70 -7.17 25.71
C ALA A 102 -6.97 -5.79 25.08
N LYS A 103 -5.95 -5.20 24.46
CA LYS A 103 -6.03 -3.97 23.66
C LYS A 103 -5.38 -4.22 22.30
N MET A 104 -6.12 -3.91 21.24
CA MET A 104 -5.60 -4.02 19.88
C MET A 104 -4.37 -3.10 19.70
N SER A 105 -3.32 -3.64 19.08
CA SER A 105 -2.09 -2.91 18.77
C SER A 105 -2.13 -2.41 17.34
N THR A 106 -1.76 -1.14 17.14
CA THR A 106 -1.63 -0.53 15.80
C THR A 106 -0.62 -1.30 14.94
N VAL A 107 0.51 -1.70 15.53
CA VAL A 107 1.57 -2.45 14.84
C VAL A 107 1.02 -3.77 14.27
N HIS A 108 0.24 -4.50 15.06
CA HIS A 108 -0.35 -5.78 14.62
C HIS A 108 -1.38 -5.57 13.49
N SER A 109 -2.17 -4.49 13.56
CA SER A 109 -3.09 -4.10 12.49
C SER A 109 -2.35 -3.75 11.20
N LEU A 110 -1.23 -3.03 11.29
CA LEU A 110 -0.40 -2.69 10.13
C LEU A 110 0.22 -3.94 9.50
N LEU A 111 0.73 -4.87 10.32
CA LEU A 111 1.24 -6.15 9.82
C LEU A 111 0.14 -6.95 9.11
N PHE A 112 -1.06 -7.04 9.69
CA PHE A 112 -2.21 -7.65 9.02
C PHE A 112 -2.49 -6.99 7.66
N LEU A 113 -2.51 -5.67 7.58
CA LEU A 113 -2.75 -4.94 6.33
C LEU A 113 -1.67 -5.21 5.28
N ALA A 114 -0.40 -5.27 5.68
CA ALA A 114 0.70 -5.60 4.78
C ALA A 114 0.56 -7.03 4.21
N GLY A 115 0.11 -7.99 5.02
CA GLY A 115 -0.11 -9.37 4.59
C GLY A 115 -1.35 -9.52 3.71
N ALA A 116 -2.46 -8.88 4.10
CA ALA A 116 -3.72 -8.94 3.35
C ALA A 116 -3.56 -8.34 1.94
N THR A 117 -2.94 -7.16 1.84
CA THR A 117 -2.67 -6.51 0.56
C THR A 117 -1.69 -7.30 -0.30
N GLY A 118 -0.63 -7.87 0.29
CA GLY A 118 0.28 -8.77 -0.41
C GLY A 118 -0.42 -10.02 -0.95
N GLY A 119 -1.28 -10.65 -0.15
CA GLY A 119 -2.07 -11.81 -0.55
C GLY A 119 -3.01 -11.52 -1.72
N MET A 120 -3.69 -10.37 -1.69
CA MET A 120 -4.51 -9.90 -2.80
C MET A 120 -3.70 -9.70 -4.09
N GLY A 121 -2.49 -9.14 -3.99
CA GLY A 121 -1.62 -8.93 -5.14
C GLY A 121 -1.15 -10.23 -5.78
N TYR A 122 -0.71 -11.19 -4.96
CA TYR A 122 -0.33 -12.50 -5.45
C TYR A 122 -1.52 -13.24 -6.06
N PHE A 123 -2.71 -13.18 -5.44
CA PHE A 123 -3.91 -13.79 -6.01
C PHE A 123 -4.33 -13.16 -7.35
N ALA A 124 -4.20 -11.84 -7.48
CA ALA A 124 -4.41 -11.15 -8.75
C ALA A 124 -3.45 -11.69 -9.83
N MET A 125 -2.15 -11.78 -9.54
CA MET A 125 -1.16 -12.31 -10.48
C MET A 125 -1.41 -13.78 -10.85
N VAL A 126 -1.80 -14.63 -9.88
CA VAL A 126 -2.16 -16.04 -10.15
C VAL A 126 -3.33 -16.14 -11.14
N THR A 127 -4.32 -15.26 -11.01
CA THR A 127 -5.49 -15.24 -11.89
C THR A 127 -5.24 -14.50 -13.21
N GLY A 128 -4.02 -14.00 -13.44
CA GLY A 128 -3.64 -13.24 -14.63
C GLY A 128 -4.05 -11.77 -14.57
N LEU A 129 -4.72 -11.33 -13.50
CA LEU A 129 -5.04 -9.93 -13.30
C LEU A 129 -3.79 -9.14 -12.95
N GLY A 130 -3.55 -8.10 -13.74
CA GLY A 130 -2.43 -7.19 -13.55
C GLY A 130 -1.08 -7.74 -14.02
N VAL A 131 -1.13 -8.51 -15.09
CA VAL A 131 0.04 -9.06 -15.80
C VAL A 131 -0.11 -8.74 -17.28
N ASP A 132 0.83 -7.97 -17.82
CA ASP A 132 0.81 -7.54 -19.23
C ASP A 132 2.04 -8.07 -19.96
N LEU A 133 1.84 -8.53 -21.20
CA LEU A 133 2.93 -8.77 -22.13
C LEU A 133 3.19 -7.48 -22.91
N LYS A 134 4.39 -6.92 -22.76
CA LYS A 134 4.83 -5.78 -23.56
C LYS A 134 5.57 -6.29 -24.79
N THR A 135 4.95 -6.10 -25.95
CA THR A 135 5.50 -6.46 -27.27
C THR A 135 6.11 -5.26 -28.01
N ILE A 136 5.94 -4.05 -27.49
CA ILE A 136 6.45 -2.80 -28.08
C ILE A 136 7.96 -2.58 -27.94
N ASP A 137 8.61 -3.35 -27.07
CA ASP A 137 10.06 -3.28 -26.87
C ASP A 137 10.80 -4.21 -27.83
N GLU A 138 12.10 -3.99 -28.03
CA GLU A 138 12.95 -4.88 -28.87
C GLU A 138 12.91 -6.35 -28.41
N THR A 139 12.61 -6.58 -27.13
CA THR A 139 12.41 -7.91 -26.55
C THR A 139 11.06 -7.96 -25.82
N PRO A 140 10.13 -8.85 -26.23
CA PRO A 140 8.87 -9.03 -25.51
C PRO A 140 9.12 -9.44 -24.06
N ARG A 141 8.40 -8.80 -23.13
CA ARG A 141 8.60 -9.01 -21.69
C ARG A 141 7.29 -9.01 -20.93
N VAL A 142 7.23 -9.82 -19.87
CA VAL A 142 6.06 -9.93 -18.99
C VAL A 142 6.24 -8.97 -17.82
N VAL A 143 5.30 -8.07 -17.61
CA VAL A 143 5.31 -7.11 -16.50
C VAL A 143 4.17 -7.41 -15.54
N PHE A 144 4.51 -7.68 -14.29
CA PHE A 144 3.55 -7.93 -13.21
C PHE A 144 3.19 -6.62 -12.50
N TRP A 145 2.36 -5.77 -13.11
CA TRP A 145 2.04 -4.47 -12.51
C TRP A 145 1.21 -4.58 -11.23
N ALA A 146 0.46 -5.67 -11.03
CA ALA A 146 -0.23 -5.95 -9.77
C ALA A 146 0.73 -6.00 -8.56
N ARG A 147 2.00 -6.37 -8.77
CA ARG A 147 3.05 -6.31 -7.73
C ARG A 147 3.25 -4.88 -7.26
N TYR A 148 3.40 -3.93 -8.17
CA TYR A 148 3.58 -2.51 -7.83
C TYR A 148 2.34 -1.92 -7.16
N ALA A 149 1.15 -2.25 -7.67
CA ALA A 149 -0.12 -1.80 -7.12
C ALA A 149 -0.35 -2.26 -5.67
N THR A 150 0.23 -3.40 -5.27
CA THR A 150 0.16 -3.89 -3.89
C THR A 150 1.35 -3.46 -3.04
N GLN A 151 2.53 -3.29 -3.64
CA GLN A 151 3.71 -2.76 -2.98
C GLN A 151 3.50 -1.31 -2.50
N VAL A 152 2.81 -0.47 -3.28
CA VAL A 152 2.53 0.94 -2.92
C VAL A 152 1.69 1.10 -1.65
N VAL A 153 1.04 0.02 -1.18
CA VAL A 153 0.27 -0.01 0.07
C VAL A 153 0.98 -0.86 1.13
N SER A 154 1.44 -2.05 0.77
CA SER A 154 2.00 -3.00 1.73
C SER A 154 3.36 -2.57 2.31
N GLN A 155 4.23 -1.96 1.50
CA GLN A 155 5.56 -1.53 1.96
C GLN A 155 5.49 -0.31 2.89
N PRO A 156 4.75 0.77 2.57
CA PRO A 156 4.70 1.92 3.48
C PRO A 156 4.03 1.56 4.80
N VAL A 157 3.05 0.64 4.80
CA VAL A 157 2.41 0.11 6.01
C VAL A 157 3.39 -0.68 6.87
N LEU A 158 4.28 -1.47 6.26
CA LEU A 158 5.33 -2.20 6.99
C LEU A 158 6.37 -1.23 7.58
N LEU A 159 6.78 -0.21 6.82
CA LEU A 159 7.66 0.85 7.33
C LEU A 159 7.00 1.61 8.48
N ALA A 160 5.70 1.90 8.36
CA ALA A 160 4.94 2.51 9.43
C ALA A 160 4.94 1.65 10.70
N ALA A 161 4.81 0.32 10.58
CA ALA A 161 4.87 -0.58 11.73
C ALA A 161 6.20 -0.47 12.50
N ILE A 162 7.33 -0.39 11.78
CA ILE A 162 8.64 -0.14 12.38
C ILE A 162 8.70 1.26 13.00
N GLY A 163 8.18 2.27 12.30
CA GLY A 163 8.19 3.64 12.80
C GLY A 163 7.37 3.84 14.07
N PHE A 164 6.22 3.17 14.20
CA PHE A 164 5.46 3.17 15.45
C PHE A 164 6.18 2.45 16.58
N LEU A 165 6.87 1.33 16.30
CA LEU A 165 7.67 0.63 17.32
C LEU A 165 8.94 1.37 17.72
N ALA A 166 9.47 2.21 16.85
CA ALA A 166 10.63 3.06 17.11
C ALA A 166 10.24 4.46 17.61
N GLU A 167 8.95 4.67 17.91
CA GLU A 167 8.39 5.96 18.35
C GLU A 167 8.82 7.15 17.48
N MET A 168 8.89 6.93 16.17
CA MET A 168 9.33 7.96 15.24
C MET A 168 8.38 9.15 15.28
N GLU A 169 8.95 10.35 15.36
CA GLU A 169 8.18 11.58 15.22
C GLU A 169 7.46 11.58 13.86
N THR A 170 6.23 12.07 13.84
CA THR A 170 5.41 12.19 12.62
C THR A 170 6.16 12.91 11.49
N ALA A 171 7.00 13.89 11.82
CA ALA A 171 7.82 14.63 10.87
C ALA A 171 8.89 13.77 10.16
N VAL A 172 9.30 12.64 10.75
CA VAL A 172 10.22 11.66 10.15
C VAL A 172 9.45 10.50 9.52
N LEU A 173 8.38 10.05 10.16
CA LEU A 173 7.54 8.96 9.68
C LEU A 173 6.85 9.30 8.35
N LEU A 174 6.36 10.53 8.21
CA LEU A 174 5.62 10.95 7.03
C LEU A 174 6.50 10.95 5.77
N PRO A 175 7.69 11.60 5.73
CA PRO A 175 8.62 11.45 4.60
C PRO A 175 8.99 10.00 4.32
N LEU A 176 9.27 9.19 5.34
CA LEU A 176 9.64 7.78 5.17
C LEU A 176 8.58 6.99 4.38
N VAL A 177 7.29 7.17 4.73
CA VAL A 177 6.15 6.53 4.04
C VAL A 177 6.01 7.04 2.61
N PHE A 178 6.14 8.35 2.38
CA PHE A 178 6.00 8.94 1.05
C PHE A 178 7.18 8.59 0.13
N GLU A 179 8.39 8.50 0.65
CA GLU A 179 9.57 8.07 -0.11
C GLU A 179 9.42 6.64 -0.60
N ASP A 180 8.84 5.73 0.19
CA ASP A 180 8.56 4.36 -0.26
C ASP A 180 7.48 4.32 -1.35
N ILE A 181 6.43 5.14 -1.23
CA ILE A 181 5.44 5.29 -2.31
C ILE A 181 6.14 5.78 -3.60
N LEU A 182 7.00 6.79 -3.51
CA LEU A 182 7.74 7.32 -4.65
C LEU A 182 8.73 6.30 -5.24
N LEU A 183 9.38 5.49 -4.39
CA LEU A 183 10.21 4.36 -4.80
C LEU A 183 9.44 3.38 -5.69
N VAL A 184 8.26 2.96 -5.23
CA VAL A 184 7.43 1.96 -5.94
C VAL A 184 6.87 2.56 -7.24
N LEU A 185 6.38 3.80 -7.19
CA LEU A 185 5.87 4.49 -8.38
C LEU A 185 6.96 4.69 -9.44
N ALA A 186 8.17 5.08 -9.03
CA ALA A 186 9.30 5.18 -9.95
C ALA A 186 9.64 3.83 -10.58
N GLY A 187 9.65 2.74 -9.81
CA GLY A 187 9.85 1.38 -10.34
C GLY A 187 8.79 0.98 -11.37
N TYR A 188 7.51 1.27 -11.09
CA TYR A 188 6.40 1.02 -12.00
C TYR A 188 6.52 1.84 -13.31
N LEU A 189 6.82 3.14 -13.20
CA LEU A 189 7.06 4.00 -14.37
C LEU A 189 8.24 3.49 -15.20
N GLY A 190 9.30 3.02 -14.53
CA GLY A 190 10.41 2.33 -15.20
C GLY A 190 9.93 1.09 -15.96
N SER A 191 9.13 0.23 -15.33
CA SER A 191 8.64 -1.01 -15.96
C SER A 191 7.78 -0.73 -17.20
N THR A 192 7.09 0.41 -17.22
CA THR A 192 6.20 0.79 -18.33
C THR A 192 6.89 1.62 -19.42
N THR A 193 8.03 2.23 -19.13
CA THR A 193 8.80 3.06 -20.07
C THR A 193 9.68 2.19 -20.98
N VAL A 194 9.93 2.68 -22.19
CA VAL A 194 10.82 2.04 -23.17
C VAL A 194 12.28 2.46 -22.91
N ALA A 195 13.25 1.64 -23.29
CA ALA A 195 14.66 2.00 -23.18
C ALA A 195 15.02 3.24 -24.04
N PRO A 196 15.97 4.09 -23.62
CA PRO A 196 16.78 4.01 -22.39
C PRO A 196 16.13 4.71 -21.18
N MET A 197 15.02 5.42 -21.36
CA MET A 197 14.42 6.27 -20.31
C MET A 197 13.95 5.48 -19.08
N LYS A 198 13.67 4.18 -19.22
CA LYS A 198 13.37 3.30 -18.08
C LYS A 198 14.45 3.29 -16.99
N TYR A 199 15.72 3.46 -17.36
CA TYR A 199 16.82 3.45 -16.39
C TYR A 199 16.88 4.73 -15.55
N PHE A 200 16.36 5.85 -16.06
CA PHE A 200 16.23 7.08 -15.26
C PHE A 200 15.23 6.89 -14.11
N TRP A 201 14.10 6.24 -14.40
CA TRP A 201 13.11 5.87 -13.39
C TRP A 201 13.66 4.86 -12.38
N TRP A 202 14.43 3.88 -12.83
CA TRP A 202 15.13 2.95 -11.94
C TRP A 202 16.14 3.66 -11.02
N LEU A 203 16.95 4.59 -11.55
CA LEU A 203 17.86 5.41 -10.73
C LEU A 203 17.11 6.25 -9.70
N THR A 204 15.93 6.77 -10.08
CA THR A 204 15.04 7.50 -9.15
C THR A 204 14.54 6.58 -8.04
N SER A 205 14.16 5.34 -8.35
CA SER A 205 13.78 4.34 -7.34
C SER A 205 14.94 3.97 -6.40
N CYS A 206 16.16 3.85 -6.95
CA CYS A 206 17.39 3.63 -6.16
C CYS A 206 17.68 4.80 -5.23
N PHE A 207 17.49 6.04 -5.69
CA PHE A 207 17.67 7.24 -4.87
C PHE A 207 16.75 7.22 -3.63
N PHE A 208 15.45 6.94 -3.82
CA PHE A 208 14.53 6.81 -2.68
C PHE A 208 14.87 5.61 -1.77
N THR A 209 15.36 4.50 -2.34
CA THR A 209 15.85 3.36 -1.54
C THR A 209 16.96 3.78 -0.57
N VAL A 210 17.90 4.62 -1.03
CA VAL A 210 18.98 5.15 -0.20
C VAL A 210 18.44 6.09 0.88
N LEU A 211 17.52 6.99 0.54
CA LEU A 211 16.92 7.92 1.51
C LEU A 211 16.20 7.17 2.64
N ILE A 212 15.35 6.19 2.28
CA ILE A 212 14.65 5.31 3.25
C ILE A 212 15.66 4.63 4.17
N GLY A 213 16.76 4.10 3.61
CA GLY A 213 17.80 3.46 4.39
C GLY A 213 18.50 4.40 5.37
N LEU A 214 18.84 5.61 4.94
CA LEU A 214 19.44 6.63 5.82
C LEU A 214 18.49 7.02 6.96
N GLN A 215 17.20 7.23 6.65
CA GLN A 215 16.19 7.58 7.66
C GLN A 215 15.97 6.46 8.67
N LEU A 216 15.82 5.21 8.21
CA LEU A 216 15.66 4.04 9.09
C LEU A 216 16.87 3.84 10.01
N LEU A 217 18.09 3.96 9.49
CA LEU A 217 19.30 3.81 10.28
C LEU A 217 19.46 4.93 11.31
N SER A 218 19.05 6.15 10.96
CA SER A 218 19.03 7.29 11.89
C SER A 218 18.00 7.07 12.99
N ALA A 219 16.77 6.69 12.62
CA ALA A 219 15.66 6.48 13.56
C ALA A 219 15.90 5.31 14.53
N THR A 220 16.63 4.28 14.11
CA THR A 220 16.93 3.11 14.95
C THR A 220 18.30 3.21 15.64
N LYS A 221 18.99 4.34 15.51
CA LYS A 221 20.31 4.56 16.12
C LYS A 221 20.18 4.65 17.65
N GLY A 222 20.86 3.76 18.36
CA GLY A 222 20.82 3.71 19.83
C GLY A 222 19.54 3.07 20.40
N GLY A 223 18.58 2.70 19.55
CA GLY A 223 17.37 1.99 19.94
C GLY A 223 17.56 0.49 20.16
N HIS A 224 16.44 -0.21 20.35
CA HIS A 224 16.43 -1.66 20.57
C HIS A 224 17.09 -2.43 19.41
N THR A 225 17.87 -3.47 19.72
CA THR A 225 18.58 -4.29 18.71
C THR A 225 17.64 -4.91 17.68
N VAL A 226 16.42 -5.25 18.09
CA VAL A 226 15.35 -5.74 17.21
C VAL A 226 15.03 -4.73 16.11
N LEU A 227 14.84 -3.45 16.47
CA LEU A 227 14.49 -2.41 15.49
C LEU A 227 15.63 -2.16 14.52
N ARG A 228 16.87 -2.18 15.01
CA ARG A 228 18.05 -2.05 14.16
C ARG A 228 18.18 -3.22 13.18
N ASN A 229 17.95 -4.45 13.64
CA ASN A 229 17.97 -5.63 12.77
C ASN A 229 16.83 -5.59 11.75
N ALA A 230 15.65 -5.11 12.16
CA ALA A 230 14.52 -4.89 11.27
C ALA A 230 14.84 -3.88 10.17
N ALA A 231 15.44 -2.74 10.53
CA ALA A 231 15.89 -1.72 9.59
C ALA A 231 16.89 -2.30 8.57
N TYR A 232 17.91 -3.05 9.01
CA TYR A 232 18.84 -3.71 8.10
C TYR A 232 18.14 -4.72 7.18
N GLY A 233 17.19 -5.49 7.70
CA GLY A 233 16.40 -6.43 6.92
C GLY A 233 15.59 -5.74 5.81
N VAL A 234 14.92 -4.63 6.12
CA VAL A 234 14.20 -3.82 5.13
C VAL A 234 15.16 -3.29 4.07
N ILE A 235 16.25 -2.64 4.47
CA ILE A 235 17.22 -2.04 3.54
C ILE A 235 17.80 -3.11 2.60
N ALA A 236 18.12 -4.28 3.13
CA ALA A 236 18.60 -5.41 2.33
C ALA A 236 17.55 -5.85 1.31
N CYS A 237 16.29 -6.03 1.72
CA CYS A 237 15.22 -6.44 0.81
C CYS A 237 14.93 -5.38 -0.28
N LEU A 238 14.87 -4.11 0.09
CA LEU A 238 14.68 -3.01 -0.87
C LEU A 238 15.83 -2.96 -1.88
N SER A 239 17.07 -3.13 -1.43
CA SER A 239 18.23 -3.20 -2.31
C SER A 239 18.15 -4.39 -3.27
N VAL A 240 17.73 -5.56 -2.79
CA VAL A 240 17.52 -6.74 -3.65
C VAL A 240 16.41 -6.50 -4.66
N PHE A 241 15.31 -5.81 -4.31
CA PHE A 241 14.30 -5.43 -5.30
C PHE A 241 14.87 -4.58 -6.43
N GLN A 242 15.77 -3.63 -6.13
CA GLN A 242 16.43 -2.81 -7.17
C GLN A 242 17.33 -3.64 -8.08
N LEU A 243 18.03 -4.64 -7.52
CA LEU A 243 18.86 -5.57 -8.29
C LEU A 243 18.02 -6.52 -9.15
N LEU A 244 16.92 -7.05 -8.61
CA LEU A 244 15.99 -7.90 -9.35
C LEU A 244 15.31 -7.14 -10.49
N TRP A 245 14.94 -5.88 -10.26
CA TRP A 245 14.41 -5.02 -11.31
C TRP A 245 15.41 -4.88 -12.46
N LEU A 246 16.68 -4.61 -12.13
CA LEU A 246 17.73 -4.41 -13.13
C LEU A 246 18.07 -5.70 -13.88
N MET A 247 18.13 -6.84 -13.20
CA MET A 247 18.49 -8.13 -13.81
C MET A 247 17.32 -8.83 -14.49
N GLY A 248 16.09 -8.54 -14.05
CA GLY A 248 14.86 -9.14 -14.55
C GLY A 248 14.45 -8.63 -15.93
N SER A 249 13.30 -9.12 -16.38
CA SER A 249 12.64 -8.77 -17.63
C SER A 249 12.37 -7.26 -17.79
N GLU A 250 12.25 -6.54 -16.68
CA GLU A 250 11.99 -5.10 -16.64
C GLU A 250 13.25 -4.27 -17.00
N GLY A 251 14.44 -4.75 -16.61
CA GLY A 251 15.73 -4.12 -16.84
C GLY A 251 16.48 -4.70 -18.03
N THR A 252 17.48 -5.53 -17.74
CA THR A 252 18.43 -6.10 -18.71
C THR A 252 17.99 -7.44 -19.29
N ALA A 253 16.91 -8.04 -18.77
CA ALA A 253 16.39 -9.35 -19.17
C ALA A 253 17.41 -10.50 -19.05
N ASN A 254 18.34 -10.39 -18.08
CA ASN A 254 19.36 -11.41 -17.83
C ASN A 254 18.83 -12.60 -17.01
N LEU A 255 17.69 -12.43 -16.31
CA LEU A 255 16.97 -13.50 -15.63
C LEU A 255 15.79 -14.00 -16.48
N GLY A 256 15.62 -15.31 -16.53
CA GLY A 256 14.38 -15.90 -17.05
C GLY A 256 13.18 -15.60 -16.15
N LEU A 257 11.97 -15.70 -16.70
CA LEU A 257 10.72 -15.38 -16.01
C LEU A 257 10.53 -16.19 -14.70
N ALA A 258 10.79 -17.50 -14.73
CA ALA A 258 10.60 -18.35 -13.56
C ALA A 258 11.53 -18.01 -12.38
N PRO A 259 12.86 -17.88 -12.54
CA PRO A 259 13.73 -17.45 -11.45
C PRO A 259 13.47 -16.01 -11.02
N GLU A 260 13.10 -15.10 -11.93
CA GLU A 260 12.71 -13.73 -11.57
C GLU A 260 11.51 -13.72 -10.61
N VAL A 261 10.41 -14.38 -10.97
CA VAL A 261 9.21 -14.46 -10.11
C VAL A 261 9.53 -15.18 -8.79
N GLY A 262 10.29 -16.27 -8.84
CA GLY A 262 10.70 -17.00 -7.63
C GLY A 262 11.52 -16.15 -6.66
N LEU A 263 12.43 -15.33 -7.16
CA LEU A 263 13.24 -14.41 -6.35
C LEU A 263 12.40 -13.27 -5.77
N TYR A 264 11.48 -12.68 -6.55
CA TYR A 264 10.55 -11.68 -6.02
C TYR A 264 9.69 -12.24 -4.88
N VAL A 265 9.15 -13.44 -5.05
CA VAL A 265 8.38 -14.15 -4.02
C VAL A 265 9.24 -14.38 -2.77
N LEU A 266 10.47 -14.83 -2.94
CA LEU A 266 11.38 -15.07 -1.82
C LEU A 266 11.67 -13.79 -1.03
N VAL A 267 11.97 -12.68 -1.71
CA VAL A 267 12.23 -11.39 -1.06
C VAL A 267 10.99 -10.88 -0.35
N ASP A 268 9.81 -11.01 -0.96
CA ASP A 268 8.55 -10.64 -0.30
C ASP A 268 8.28 -11.50 0.93
N ILE A 269 8.54 -12.81 0.89
CA ILE A 269 8.42 -13.69 2.05
C ILE A 269 9.35 -13.22 3.17
N VAL A 270 10.61 -12.90 2.87
CA VAL A 270 11.55 -12.40 3.89
C VAL A 270 11.09 -11.05 4.44
N LEU A 271 10.71 -10.10 3.59
CA LEU A 271 10.34 -8.75 3.97
C LEU A 271 9.00 -8.66 4.71
N LYS A 272 7.98 -9.41 4.28
CA LYS A 272 6.62 -9.29 4.83
C LYS A 272 6.34 -10.37 5.85
N LEU A 273 6.56 -11.64 5.52
CA LEU A 273 6.31 -12.75 6.45
C LEU A 273 7.42 -12.86 7.51
N GLY A 274 8.69 -12.96 7.08
CA GLY A 274 9.82 -13.16 7.98
C GLY A 274 9.99 -11.99 8.94
N LEU A 275 10.17 -10.79 8.40
CA LEU A 275 10.32 -9.59 9.21
C LEU A 275 9.02 -9.21 9.94
N GLY A 276 7.85 -9.43 9.33
CA GLY A 276 6.57 -9.20 10.01
C GLY A 276 6.41 -10.06 11.26
N LEU A 277 6.69 -11.36 11.17
CA LEU A 277 6.68 -12.26 12.33
C LEU A 277 7.76 -11.88 13.35
N TYR A 278 8.95 -11.47 12.89
CA TYR A 278 10.02 -11.00 13.76
C TYR A 278 9.58 -9.80 14.62
N LEU A 279 8.92 -8.81 14.01
CA LEU A 279 8.37 -7.65 14.69
C LEU A 279 7.19 -8.03 15.59
N LEU A 280 6.31 -8.92 15.13
CA LEU A 280 5.15 -9.39 15.87
C LEU A 280 5.56 -10.03 17.21
N PHE A 281 6.49 -10.99 17.17
CA PHE A 281 6.92 -11.71 18.39
C PHE A 281 7.86 -10.91 19.27
N SER A 282 8.57 -9.93 18.70
CA SER A 282 9.44 -9.06 19.48
C SER A 282 8.72 -7.82 20.03
N HIS A 283 7.45 -7.60 19.65
CA HIS A 283 6.68 -6.40 19.99
C HIS A 283 6.73 -6.06 21.47
N ASP A 284 6.41 -7.03 22.34
CA ASP A 284 6.32 -6.80 23.78
C ASP A 284 7.69 -6.60 24.44
N SER A 285 8.75 -7.17 23.86
CA SER A 285 10.13 -6.93 24.33
C SER A 285 10.60 -5.52 24.01
N VAL A 286 10.19 -4.97 22.85
CA VAL A 286 10.50 -3.60 22.45
C VAL A 286 9.68 -2.62 23.29
N ALA A 287 8.35 -2.80 23.34
CA ALA A 287 7.45 -1.91 24.07
C ALA A 287 7.70 -1.91 25.59
N GLY A 288 7.99 -3.08 26.19
CA GLY A 288 8.19 -3.19 27.64
C GLY A 288 9.51 -2.64 28.16
N LYS A 289 10.55 -2.53 27.32
CA LYS A 289 11.84 -1.93 27.72
C LYS A 289 11.72 -0.42 27.88
N GLU A 290 10.88 0.22 27.08
CA GLU A 290 10.71 1.67 27.06
C GLU A 290 9.89 2.15 28.27
N GLU A 291 8.84 1.43 28.67
CA GLU A 291 8.12 1.70 29.92
C GLU A 291 9.05 1.67 31.15
N GLY A 292 10.04 0.77 31.15
CA GLY A 292 11.05 0.68 32.21
C GLY A 292 12.05 1.85 32.24
N GLU A 293 12.45 2.36 31.07
CA GLU A 293 13.32 3.54 30.97
C GLU A 293 12.60 4.85 31.34
N GLU A 294 11.32 5.00 30.98
CA GLU A 294 10.51 6.17 31.38
C GLU A 294 10.29 6.23 32.89
N VAL A 295 9.94 5.11 33.53
CA VAL A 295 9.80 5.02 35.00
C VAL A 295 11.13 5.30 35.70
N GLY A 296 12.24 4.79 35.15
CA GLY A 296 13.58 5.10 35.63
C GLY A 296 13.87 6.60 35.57
N ARG A 297 13.58 7.25 34.45
CA ARG A 297 13.82 8.70 34.26
C ARG A 297 12.93 9.58 35.14
N ALA A 298 11.68 9.17 35.37
CA ALA A 298 10.75 9.88 36.26
C ALA A 298 11.14 9.77 37.75
N SER A 299 11.89 8.74 38.15
CA SER A 299 12.39 8.59 39.53
C SER A 299 13.62 9.48 39.84
N TYR A 300 14.21 10.13 38.84
CA TYR A 300 15.37 11.02 38.99
C TYR A 300 15.03 12.52 38.88
N VAL A 301 13.75 12.87 38.80
CA VAL A 301 13.24 14.26 38.79
C VAL A 301 12.43 14.51 40.05
#